data_AF-A0A5J4Q781-F1
#
_entry.id   AF-A0A5J4Q781-F1
#
_cell.length_a   1.000
_cell.length_b   1.000
_cell.length_c   1.000
_cell.angle_alpha   90.00
_cell.angle_beta   90.00
_cell.angle_gamma   90.00
#
_symmetry.space_group_name_H-M   'P 1'
#
loop_
_entity.id
_entity.type
_entity.pdbx_description
1 polymer ?
#
loop_
_entity_poly.entity_id
_entity_poly.type
_entity_poly.pdbx_seq_one_letter_code
_entity_poly.pdbx_strand_id
1 'polypeptide(L)'
;YLMIPLSLQIGKDLGGSWKSWRVYAGAGPFVSFLLSAEQVSKGQSKLYTDATKSKTLWDNVPPAVQPIIAGMAPELVYTLDNEAPFGTTDIKDDLRTVNAGVQGDLGLSYQCNRNRFFLEVGGNYGFVRLQKDTSNGSNHIGSATITLGYAYRLGK
;
A
#
# COMPACT_ATOMS: atom_id res chain seq x y z
N TYR A 1 -6.99 -1.10 -1.97
CA TYR A 1 -7.53 -1.19 -3.35
C TYR A 1 -8.51 -2.35 -3.42
N LEU A 2 -9.62 -2.19 -4.15
CA LEU A 2 -10.50 -3.28 -4.59
C LEU A 2 -10.11 -3.66 -6.02
N MET A 3 -9.70 -4.91 -6.25
CA MET A 3 -9.28 -5.39 -7.57
C MET A 3 -10.37 -6.27 -8.19
N ILE A 4 -10.69 -6.00 -9.46
CA ILE A 4 -11.61 -6.78 -10.28
C ILE A 4 -10.79 -7.39 -11.43
N PRO A 5 -10.40 -8.67 -11.31
CA PRO A 5 -9.62 -9.34 -12.33
C PRO A 5 -10.52 -10.02 -13.39
N LEU A 6 -10.07 -10.01 -14.64
CA LEU A 6 -10.62 -10.84 -15.71
C LEU A 6 -9.48 -11.74 -16.19
N SER A 7 -9.55 -13.03 -15.88
CA SER A 7 -8.47 -13.99 -16.19
C SER A 7 -8.98 -15.13 -17.06
N LEU A 8 -8.23 -15.45 -18.12
CA LEU A 8 -8.40 -16.68 -18.87
C LEU A 8 -7.51 -17.75 -18.24
N GLN A 9 -8.11 -18.87 -17.86
CA GLN A 9 -7.38 -20.02 -17.32
C GLN A 9 -7.31 -21.16 -18.31
N ILE A 10 -6.11 -21.66 -18.56
CA ILE A 10 -5.84 -22.83 -19.41
C ILE A 10 -5.10 -23.85 -18.57
N GLY A 11 -5.54 -25.10 -18.59
CA GLY A 11 -4.91 -26.15 -17.80
C GLY A 11 -5.20 -27.55 -18.29
N LYS A 12 -4.45 -28.50 -17.75
CA LYS A 12 -4.50 -29.92 -18.14
C LYS A 12 -4.47 -30.81 -16.90
N ASP A 13 -5.35 -31.81 -16.90
CA ASP A 13 -5.34 -32.88 -15.91
C ASP A 13 -4.13 -33.80 -16.16
N LEU A 14 -3.42 -34.17 -15.11
CA LEU A 14 -2.25 -35.04 -15.20
C LEU A 14 -2.69 -36.49 -15.49
N GLY A 15 -1.90 -37.24 -16.26
CA GLY A 15 -2.25 -38.61 -16.65
C GLY A 15 -1.92 -39.67 -15.60
N GLY A 16 -2.39 -40.90 -15.83
CA GLY A 16 -2.01 -42.09 -15.06
C GLY A 16 -2.43 -42.02 -13.58
N SER A 17 -1.50 -42.36 -12.67
CA SER A 17 -1.72 -42.32 -11.22
C SER A 17 -1.99 -40.91 -10.67
N TRP A 18 -1.80 -39.86 -11.48
CA TRP A 18 -1.95 -38.46 -11.09
C TRP A 18 -3.22 -37.80 -11.66
N LYS A 19 -4.20 -38.58 -12.15
CA LYS A 19 -5.48 -38.08 -12.72
C LYS A 19 -6.30 -37.13 -11.84
N SER A 20 -6.05 -37.15 -10.54
CA SER A 20 -6.68 -36.23 -9.58
C SER A 20 -6.02 -34.86 -9.56
N TRP A 21 -4.83 -34.70 -10.14
CA TRP A 21 -4.09 -33.46 -10.17
C TRP A 21 -4.30 -32.72 -11.49
N ARG A 22 -4.44 -31.41 -11.42
CA ARG A 22 -4.52 -30.51 -12.58
C ARG A 22 -3.58 -29.35 -12.41
N VAL A 23 -2.78 -29.11 -13.44
CA VAL A 23 -1.95 -27.90 -13.57
C VAL A 23 -2.65 -26.92 -14.48
N TYR A 24 -2.59 -25.63 -14.15
CA TYR A 24 -3.19 -24.58 -14.96
C TYR A 24 -2.38 -23.28 -14.84
N ALA A 25 -2.55 -22.43 -15.84
CA ALA A 25 -2.03 -21.08 -15.85
C ALA A 25 -3.18 -20.12 -16.15
N GLY A 26 -3.24 -19.04 -15.39
CA GLY A 26 -4.17 -17.93 -15.57
C GLY A 26 -3.42 -16.68 -16.03
N ALA A 27 -4.01 -15.92 -16.94
CA ALA A 27 -3.54 -14.58 -17.27
C ALA A 27 -4.68 -13.70 -17.74
N GLY A 28 -4.59 -12.40 -17.43
CA GLY A 28 -5.52 -11.43 -17.99
C GLY A 28 -5.43 -10.05 -17.36
N PRO A 29 -6.24 -9.10 -17.87
CA PRO A 29 -6.27 -7.74 -17.34
C PRO A 29 -6.99 -7.67 -15.99
N PHE A 30 -6.64 -6.66 -15.20
CA PHE A 30 -7.42 -6.26 -14.03
C PHE A 30 -7.65 -4.75 -14.02
N VAL A 31 -8.73 -4.35 -13.36
CA VAL A 31 -8.95 -2.96 -12.92
C VAL A 31 -9.00 -2.94 -11.40
N SER A 32 -8.43 -1.93 -10.76
CA SER A 32 -8.52 -1.75 -9.33
C SER A 32 -8.85 -0.33 -8.92
N PHE A 33 -9.63 -0.22 -7.85
CA PHE A 33 -10.14 1.05 -7.31
C PHE A 33 -9.54 1.30 -5.94
N LEU A 34 -9.00 2.50 -5.71
CA LEU A 34 -8.49 2.89 -4.41
C LEU A 34 -9.66 3.11 -3.44
N LEU A 35 -9.87 2.18 -2.49
CA LEU A 35 -10.94 2.32 -1.48
C LEU A 35 -10.55 3.27 -0.34
N SER A 36 -9.27 3.29 0.05
CA SER A 36 -8.73 4.18 1.07
C SER A 36 -7.21 4.26 0.91
N ALA A 37 -6.67 5.47 0.98
CA ALA A 37 -5.25 5.76 1.17
C ALA A 37 -5.15 6.75 2.32
N GLU A 38 -4.41 6.39 3.36
CA GLU A 38 -4.11 7.26 4.49
C GLU A 38 -2.59 7.36 4.58
N GLN A 39 -2.04 8.53 4.24
CA GLN A 39 -0.61 8.77 4.42
C GLN A 39 -0.39 9.27 5.85
N VAL A 40 -0.04 8.35 6.73
CA VAL A 40 0.31 8.68 8.11
C VAL A 40 1.79 9.01 8.19
N SER A 41 2.17 10.23 7.80
CA SER A 41 3.45 10.81 8.20
C SER A 41 3.24 11.47 9.56
N LYS A 42 3.38 10.71 10.64
CA LYS A 42 3.36 11.27 12.01
C LYS A 42 4.80 11.56 12.42
N GLY A 43 5.12 12.85 12.50
CA GLY A 43 6.39 13.33 13.01
C GLY A 43 6.18 14.56 13.89
N GLN A 44 6.76 14.52 15.09
CA GLN A 44 6.93 15.70 15.94
C GLN A 44 8.28 16.32 15.55
N SER A 45 8.31 17.55 15.04
CA SER A 45 9.57 18.25 14.76
C SER A 45 9.74 19.39 15.76
N LYS A 46 10.55 19.15 16.79
CA LYS A 46 11.15 20.20 17.62
C LYS A 46 12.46 20.63 16.98
N LEU A 47 12.66 21.93 16.83
CA LEU A 47 13.91 22.50 16.35
C LEU A 47 14.87 22.66 17.54
N TYR A 48 15.86 21.78 17.57
CA TYR A 48 16.91 21.78 18.60
C TYR A 48 18.15 22.50 18.07
N THR A 49 18.84 23.20 18.95
CA THR A 49 20.13 23.85 18.62
C THR A 49 21.32 22.95 18.87
N ASP A 50 21.10 21.74 19.39
CA ASP A 50 22.13 20.76 19.71
C ASP A 50 21.77 19.37 19.17
N ALA A 51 22.81 18.58 18.86
CA ALA A 51 22.62 17.19 18.43
C ALA A 51 22.05 16.30 19.55
N THR A 52 22.21 16.70 20.81
CA THR A 52 21.71 16.03 22.02
C THR A 52 20.25 16.32 22.35
N LYS A 53 19.59 17.21 21.60
CA LYS A 53 18.17 17.60 21.79
C LYS A 53 17.85 18.15 23.20
N SER A 54 18.81 18.80 23.85
CA SER A 54 18.66 19.32 25.21
C SER A 54 18.19 20.78 25.25
N LYS A 55 18.37 21.53 24.15
CA LYS A 55 17.96 22.92 24.02
C LYS A 55 17.19 23.15 22.73
N THR A 56 16.02 23.73 22.86
CA THR A 56 15.18 24.19 21.74
C THR A 56 15.69 25.53 21.20
N LEU A 57 15.23 25.94 20.02
CA LEU A 57 15.48 27.30 19.53
C LEU A 57 14.92 28.37 20.48
N TRP A 58 13.81 28.08 21.17
CA TRP A 58 13.23 28.99 22.16
C TRP A 58 14.15 29.24 23.36
N ASP A 59 14.89 28.20 23.80
CA ASP A 59 15.87 28.31 24.90
C ASP A 59 17.08 29.21 24.57
N ASN A 60 17.28 29.53 23.29
CA ASN A 60 18.35 30.44 22.84
C ASN A 60 17.88 31.90 22.72
N VAL A 61 16.58 32.17 22.88
CA VAL A 61 16.06 33.53 22.92
C VAL A 61 16.38 34.16 24.29
N PRO A 62 17.04 35.33 24.34
CA PRO A 62 17.36 35.98 25.61
C PRO A 62 16.11 36.24 26.47
N PRO A 63 16.14 35.95 27.80
CA PRO A 63 14.99 36.10 28.68
C PRO A 63 14.36 37.51 28.70
N ALA A 64 15.16 38.54 28.45
CA ALA A 64 14.68 39.92 28.37
C ALA A 64 13.76 40.18 27.15
N VAL A 65 13.85 39.36 26.10
CA VAL A 65 13.12 39.52 24.84
C VAL A 65 11.95 38.53 24.72
N GLN A 66 11.98 37.42 25.43
CA GLN A 66 10.90 36.43 25.50
C GLN A 66 9.50 37.04 25.81
N PRO A 67 9.32 37.90 26.83
CA PRO A 67 7.99 38.46 27.13
C PRO A 67 7.51 39.43 26.04
N ILE A 68 8.43 40.07 25.30
CA ILE A 68 8.09 40.96 24.18
C ILE A 68 7.55 40.14 23.01
N ILE A 69 8.23 39.04 22.66
CA ILE A 69 7.78 38.14 21.58
C ILE A 69 6.46 37.46 21.96
N ALA A 70 6.31 37.00 23.20
CA ALA A 70 5.06 36.42 23.67
C ALA A 70 3.88 37.41 23.62
N GLY A 71 4.13 38.69 23.88
CA GLY A 71 3.10 39.73 23.80
C GLY A 71 2.76 40.19 22.37
N MET A 72 3.74 40.20 21.46
CA MET A 72 3.56 40.72 20.09
C MET A 72 3.21 39.65 19.06
N ALA A 73 3.71 38.43 19.26
CA ALA A 73 3.57 37.32 18.31
C ALA A 73 3.48 35.98 19.06
N PRO A 74 2.38 35.75 19.81
CA PRO A 74 2.19 34.52 20.57
C PRO A 74 2.24 33.25 19.70
N GLU A 75 1.84 33.35 18.42
CA GLU A 75 1.94 32.27 17.43
C GLU A 75 3.39 31.82 17.15
N LEU A 76 4.36 32.75 17.23
CA LEU A 76 5.77 32.42 17.06
C LEU A 76 6.34 31.67 18.27
N VAL A 77 5.83 31.96 19.47
CA VAL A 77 6.19 31.19 20.67
C VAL A 77 5.68 29.76 20.55
N TYR A 78 4.44 29.58 20.09
CA TYR A 78 3.85 28.26 19.90
C TYR A 78 4.67 27.40 18.92
N THR A 79 5.10 27.97 17.78
CA THR A 79 5.87 27.24 16.75
C THR A 79 7.34 26.96 17.11
N LEU A 80 7.95 27.77 17.99
CA LEU A 80 9.36 27.62 18.38
C LEU A 80 9.57 26.77 19.64
N ASP A 81 8.57 26.71 20.52
CA ASP A 81 8.63 26.02 21.82
C ASP A 81 7.89 24.67 21.81
N ASN A 82 6.85 24.52 20.98
CA ASN A 82 6.05 23.29 20.93
C ASN A 82 6.45 22.37 19.79
N GLU A 83 6.14 21.08 19.96
CA GLU A 83 6.14 20.14 18.85
C GLU A 83 5.03 20.54 17.89
N ALA A 84 5.38 21.16 16.77
CA ALA A 84 4.43 21.31 15.67
C ALA A 84 4.22 19.91 15.06
N PRO A 85 3.00 19.35 15.10
CA PRO A 85 2.72 18.12 14.39
C PRO A 85 2.73 18.44 12.90
N PHE A 86 3.77 18.00 12.18
CA PHE A 86 3.70 17.93 10.72
C PHE A 86 3.15 16.56 10.37
N GLY A 87 1.86 16.50 10.07
CA GLY A 87 1.24 15.23 9.72
C GLY A 87 -0.26 15.25 9.70
N THR A 88 -0.81 15.53 8.53
CA THR A 88 -1.67 14.64 7.73
C THR A 88 -2.19 15.51 6.60
N THR A 89 -1.43 15.62 5.53
CA THR A 89 -2.00 16.16 4.28
C THR A 89 -2.76 14.99 3.66
N ASP A 90 -4.08 15.08 3.59
CA ASP A 90 -4.93 14.07 2.96
C ASP A 90 -4.62 14.09 1.45
N ILE A 91 -3.70 13.24 0.99
CA ILE A 91 -3.24 13.20 -0.41
C ILE A 91 -4.24 12.45 -1.30
N LYS A 92 -5.52 12.37 -0.91
CA LYS A 92 -6.59 11.78 -1.73
C LYS A 92 -6.72 12.45 -3.09
N ASP A 93 -6.46 13.76 -3.18
CA ASP A 93 -6.63 14.52 -4.42
C ASP A 93 -5.50 14.34 -5.45
N ASP A 94 -4.37 13.72 -5.06
CA ASP A 94 -3.21 13.50 -5.93
C ASP A 94 -2.95 12.04 -6.32
N LEU A 95 -3.76 11.11 -5.79
CA LEU A 95 -3.68 9.68 -6.13
C LEU A 95 -4.71 9.32 -7.20
N ARG A 96 -4.25 8.76 -8.32
CA ARG A 96 -5.15 8.21 -9.34
C ARG A 96 -6.03 7.12 -8.73
N THR A 97 -7.35 7.35 -8.71
CA THR A 97 -8.37 6.50 -8.06
C THR A 97 -8.55 5.15 -8.77
N VAL A 98 -8.13 5.05 -10.04
CA VAL A 98 -8.27 3.87 -10.88
C VAL A 98 -6.89 3.44 -11.37
N ASN A 99 -6.56 2.17 -11.13
CA ASN A 99 -5.39 1.50 -11.69
C ASN A 99 -5.85 0.36 -12.61
N ALA A 100 -5.08 0.10 -13.65
CA ALA A 100 -5.29 -1.01 -14.57
C ALA A 100 -3.95 -1.68 -14.83
N GLY A 101 -3.99 -2.99 -14.99
CA GLY A 101 -2.78 -3.79 -15.14
C GLY A 101 -3.03 -5.17 -15.69
N VAL A 102 -1.99 -5.98 -15.67
CA VAL A 102 -2.04 -7.41 -15.99
C VAL A 102 -1.75 -8.23 -14.76
N GLN A 103 -2.36 -9.40 -14.71
CA GLN A 103 -2.05 -10.42 -13.73
C GLN A 103 -1.75 -11.74 -14.42
N GLY A 104 -0.99 -12.58 -13.72
CA GLY A 104 -0.73 -13.94 -14.11
C GLY A 104 -0.52 -14.84 -12.91
N ASP A 105 -0.96 -16.09 -13.04
CA ASP A 105 -0.90 -17.09 -11.99
C ASP A 105 -0.61 -18.48 -12.58
N LEU A 106 0.05 -19.30 -11.75
CA LEU A 106 0.27 -20.71 -11.98
C LEU A 106 -0.41 -21.48 -10.84
N GLY A 107 -1.23 -22.44 -11.21
CA GLY A 107 -2.07 -23.18 -10.28
C GLY A 107 -1.86 -24.68 -10.35
N LEU A 108 -1.95 -25.30 -9.19
CA LEU A 108 -2.04 -26.74 -9.01
C LEU A 108 -3.31 -27.04 -8.21
N SER A 109 -4.15 -27.95 -8.70
CA SER A 109 -5.33 -28.39 -7.96
C SER A 109 -5.39 -29.91 -7.84
N TYR A 110 -5.94 -30.37 -6.73
CA TYR A 110 -6.18 -31.77 -6.42
C TYR A 110 -7.68 -32.00 -6.24
N GLN A 111 -8.24 -32.83 -7.11
CA GLN A 111 -9.64 -33.24 -7.13
C GLN A 111 -9.80 -34.59 -6.41
N CYS A 112 -10.60 -34.61 -5.35
CA CYS A 112 -11.02 -35.81 -4.65
C CYS A 112 -12.56 -35.84 -4.55
N ASN A 113 -13.20 -36.69 -5.36
CA ASN A 113 -14.66 -36.75 -5.46
C ASN A 113 -15.27 -35.37 -5.74
N ARG A 114 -16.07 -34.83 -4.81
CA ARG A 114 -16.71 -33.51 -4.91
C ARG A 114 -15.83 -32.36 -4.40
N ASN A 115 -14.68 -32.68 -3.82
CA ASN A 115 -13.79 -31.74 -3.17
C ASN A 115 -12.65 -31.38 -4.10
N ARG A 116 -12.26 -30.11 -4.11
CA ARG A 116 -11.07 -29.62 -4.81
C ARG A 116 -10.26 -28.75 -3.89
N PHE A 117 -9.00 -29.10 -3.70
CA PHE A 117 -8.00 -28.24 -3.10
C PHE A 117 -7.19 -27.58 -4.21
N PHE A 118 -6.84 -26.32 -4.06
CA PHE A 118 -6.03 -25.64 -5.04
C PHE A 118 -5.03 -24.69 -4.38
N LEU A 119 -3.86 -24.62 -5.00
CA LEU A 119 -2.79 -23.71 -4.68
C LEU A 119 -2.47 -22.92 -5.95
N GLU A 120 -2.50 -21.60 -5.85
CA GLU A 120 -2.13 -20.68 -6.92
C GLU A 120 -1.00 -19.78 -6.42
N VAL A 121 0.01 -19.61 -7.27
CA VAL A 121 1.09 -18.66 -7.07
C VAL A 121 1.12 -17.73 -8.27
N GLY A 122 1.21 -16.43 -8.02
CA GLY A 122 1.10 -15.46 -9.09
C GLY A 122 1.49 -14.08 -8.67
N GLY A 123 1.10 -13.13 -9.50
CA GLY A 123 1.25 -11.73 -9.18
C GLY A 123 0.50 -10.85 -10.15
N ASN A 124 0.47 -9.58 -9.81
CA ASN A 124 -0.09 -8.54 -10.65
C ASN A 124 0.90 -7.38 -10.78
N TYR A 125 0.79 -6.68 -11.90
CA TYR A 125 1.56 -5.51 -12.22
C TYR A 125 0.64 -4.44 -12.80
N GLY A 126 0.50 -3.33 -12.08
CA GLY A 126 -0.27 -2.16 -12.50
C GLY A 126 0.53 -1.26 -13.45
N PHE A 127 -0.05 -0.92 -14.60
CA PHE A 127 0.55 -0.02 -15.58
C PHE A 127 0.35 1.46 -15.23
N VAL A 128 -0.61 1.78 -14.35
CA VAL A 128 -0.92 3.15 -13.97
C VAL A 128 -0.06 3.56 -12.79
N ARG A 129 0.75 4.62 -12.98
CA ARG A 129 1.60 5.19 -11.93
C ARG A 129 0.73 5.83 -10.84
N LEU A 130 1.11 5.59 -9.59
CA LEU A 130 0.42 6.14 -8.40
C LEU A 130 0.69 7.62 -8.14
N GLN A 131 1.82 8.15 -8.62
CA GLN A 131 2.24 9.53 -8.34
C GLN A 131 2.03 10.42 -9.57
N LYS A 132 1.38 11.56 -9.35
CA LYS A 132 1.09 12.58 -10.37
C LYS A 132 2.28 13.50 -10.66
N ASP A 133 3.26 13.58 -9.75
CA ASP A 133 4.47 14.39 -9.89
C ASP A 133 5.76 13.58 -9.96
N THR A 134 6.58 13.88 -10.96
CA THR A 134 7.81 13.16 -11.34
C THR A 134 9.03 13.41 -10.43
N SER A 135 8.88 14.15 -9.33
CA SER A 135 10.01 14.55 -8.47
C SER A 135 10.40 13.51 -7.40
N ASN A 136 9.52 12.58 -7.00
CA ASN A 136 9.73 11.73 -5.81
C ASN A 136 9.71 10.20 -6.08
N GLY A 137 9.83 9.77 -7.34
CA GLY A 137 10.13 8.37 -7.69
C GLY A 137 8.99 7.62 -8.39
N SER A 138 9.36 6.77 -9.34
CA SER A 138 8.44 5.97 -10.16
C SER A 138 8.21 4.59 -9.54
N ASN A 139 7.30 4.47 -8.56
CA ASN A 139 6.98 3.17 -7.97
C ASN A 139 5.78 2.53 -8.69
N HIS A 140 6.00 1.39 -9.34
CA HIS A 140 4.93 0.59 -9.93
C HIS A 140 4.26 -0.22 -8.82
N ILE A 141 2.93 -0.26 -8.79
CA ILE A 141 2.23 -1.20 -7.91
C ILE A 141 2.36 -2.58 -8.53
N GLY A 142 3.04 -3.47 -7.83
CA GLY A 142 2.96 -4.90 -8.08
C GLY A 142 2.82 -5.64 -6.77
N SER A 143 2.22 -6.82 -6.81
CA SER A 143 2.18 -7.71 -5.66
C SER A 143 2.40 -9.15 -6.11
N ALA A 144 3.18 -9.90 -5.33
CA ALA A 144 3.20 -11.35 -5.38
C ALA A 144 2.04 -11.90 -4.54
N THR A 145 1.37 -12.94 -5.04
CA THR A 145 0.19 -13.53 -4.42
C THR A 145 0.37 -15.03 -4.27
N ILE A 146 0.00 -15.56 -3.11
CA ILE A 146 -0.13 -16.99 -2.85
C ILE A 146 -1.55 -17.23 -2.36
N THR A 147 -2.27 -18.13 -3.03
CA THR A 147 -3.67 -18.45 -2.72
C THR A 147 -3.80 -19.93 -2.45
N LEU A 148 -4.33 -20.27 -1.27
CA LEU A 148 -4.71 -21.62 -0.91
C LEU A 148 -6.22 -21.66 -0.75
N GLY A 149 -6.89 -22.60 -1.41
CA GLY A 149 -8.33 -22.66 -1.42
C GLY A 149 -8.92 -24.07 -1.46
N TYR A 150 -10.21 -24.11 -1.12
CA TYR A 150 -11.04 -25.30 -1.14
C TYR A 150 -12.35 -24.98 -1.88
N ALA A 151 -12.75 -25.86 -2.79
CA ALA A 151 -14.01 -25.77 -3.49
C ALA A 151 -14.79 -27.08 -3.36
N TYR A 152 -16.10 -26.95 -3.12
CA TYR A 152 -17.04 -28.05 -3.07
C TYR A 152 -18.02 -27.97 -4.22
N ARG A 153 -18.13 -29.03 -5.02
CA ARG A 153 -19.12 -29.11 -6.10
C ARG A 153 -20.49 -29.45 -5.52
N LEU A 154 -21.40 -28.48 -5.54
CA LEU A 154 -22.82 -28.68 -5.23
C LEU A 154 -23.53 -29.26 -6.46
N GLY A 155 -24.11 -30.45 -6.32
CA GLY A 155 -24.82 -31.16 -7.42
C GLY A 155 -24.17 -32.48 -7.84
N LYS A 156 -24.79 -33.16 -8.81
CA LYS A 156 -24.20 -34.32 -9.50
C LYS A 156 -23.22 -33.89 -10.60
#